data_AF-A0A166SRA7-F1
#
_entry.id   AF-A0A166SRA7-F1
#
_cell.length_a   1.000
_cell.length_b   1.000
_cell.length_c   1.000
_cell.angle_alpha   90.00
_cell.angle_beta   90.00
_cell.angle_gamma   90.00
#
_symmetry.space_group_name_H-M   'P 1'
#
loop_
_entity.id
_entity.type
_entity.pdbx_description
1 polymer ?
#
loop_
_entity_poly.entity_id
_entity_poly.type
_entity_poly.pdbx_seq_one_letter_code
_entity_poly.pdbx_strand_id
1 'polypeptide(L)'
;MRTIHGIDVHGVDVDAETRCAHYDTERDVIAIRFPCCDEYYPCFRCHDAVAEHPRETWPEDERDTEAVLCGVCGAELTIAEYLDSGSQCPDCDAEFNPACANHYELYFDG
;
A
#
# COMPACT_ATOMS: atom_id res chain seq x y z
N MET A 1 12.96 -3.53 5.71
CA MET A 1 12.36 -2.31 6.28
C MET A 1 13.12 -1.10 5.76
N ARG A 2 12.40 -0.04 5.39
CA ARG A 2 12.93 1.26 5.00
C ARG A 2 12.00 2.34 5.52
N THR A 3 12.54 3.43 6.06
CA THR A 3 11.76 4.61 6.42
C THR A 3 11.54 5.50 5.20
N ILE A 4 10.28 5.80 4.88
CA ILE A 4 9.82 6.60 3.74
C ILE A 4 8.91 7.69 4.29
N HIS A 5 9.27 8.97 4.10
CA HIS A 5 8.54 10.11 4.68
C HIS A 5 8.30 10.04 6.21
N GLY A 6 9.16 9.30 6.93
CA GLY A 6 9.03 9.10 8.38
C GLY A 6 8.21 7.86 8.78
N ILE A 7 7.68 7.11 7.83
CA ILE A 7 6.90 5.88 8.04
C ILE A 7 7.75 4.66 7.67
N ASP A 8 7.74 3.64 8.53
CA ASP A 8 8.47 2.40 8.26
C ASP A 8 7.68 1.49 7.31
N VAL A 9 8.33 1.11 6.21
CA VAL A 9 7.78 0.24 5.16
C VAL A 9 8.58 -1.05 5.07
N HIS A 10 7.90 -2.17 5.21
CA HIS A 10 8.44 -3.52 5.31
C HIS A 10 8.34 -4.24 3.96
N GLY A 11 9.31 -5.09 3.64
CA GLY A 11 9.32 -5.81 2.37
C GLY A 11 10.73 -6.14 1.87
N VAL A 12 10.77 -6.62 0.63
CA VAL A 12 11.98 -7.11 -0.05
C VAL A 12 12.45 -6.05 -1.04
N ASP A 13 13.70 -5.60 -0.88
CA ASP A 13 14.35 -4.56 -1.70
C ASP A 13 13.49 -3.30 -1.91
N VAL A 14 12.93 -2.78 -0.81
CA VAL A 14 12.07 -1.59 -0.84
C VAL A 14 12.88 -0.33 -1.16
N ASP A 15 12.47 0.40 -2.20
CA ASP A 15 13.11 1.65 -2.62
C ASP A 15 12.54 2.88 -1.87
N ALA A 16 12.97 4.08 -2.27
CA ALA A 16 12.57 5.32 -1.60
C ALA A 16 11.11 5.73 -1.82
N GLU A 17 10.42 5.12 -2.79
CA GLU A 17 9.05 5.44 -3.19
C GLU A 17 8.18 4.18 -3.14
N THR A 18 8.48 3.28 -2.19
CA THR A 18 7.77 2.03 -1.89
C THR A 18 7.84 0.93 -2.95
N ARG A 19 8.56 1.08 -4.07
CA ARG A 19 8.73 -0.02 -5.04
C ARG A 19 9.49 -1.18 -4.39
N CYS A 20 9.27 -2.40 -4.85
CA CYS A 20 9.87 -3.60 -4.25
C CYS A 20 10.36 -4.60 -5.31
N ALA A 21 11.06 -5.65 -4.87
CA ALA A 21 11.53 -6.71 -5.77
C ALA A 21 10.43 -7.43 -6.58
N HIS A 22 9.16 -7.31 -6.16
CA HIS A 22 8.03 -7.96 -6.84
C HIS A 22 7.35 -7.07 -7.89
N TYR A 23 7.31 -5.76 -7.64
CA TYR A 23 6.63 -4.75 -8.45
C TYR A 23 7.45 -3.45 -8.38
N ASP A 24 7.99 -3.02 -9.52
CA ASP A 24 8.99 -1.95 -9.60
C ASP A 24 8.78 -0.95 -10.76
N THR A 25 7.56 -0.88 -11.31
CA THR A 25 7.24 0.13 -12.31
C THR A 25 7.25 1.54 -11.69
N GLU A 26 7.30 2.56 -12.55
CA GLU A 26 7.21 3.96 -12.13
C GLU A 26 5.92 4.29 -11.33
N ARG A 27 4.88 3.44 -11.46
CA ARG A 27 3.57 3.60 -10.82
C ARG A 27 3.36 2.71 -9.60
N ASP A 28 4.29 1.83 -9.26
CA ASP A 28 4.23 0.95 -8.08
C ASP A 28 4.69 1.69 -6.82
N VAL A 29 4.07 2.85 -6.58
CA VAL A 29 4.50 3.84 -5.59
C VAL A 29 3.53 3.99 -4.42
N ILE A 30 2.86 2.89 -4.06
CA ILE A 30 2.05 2.81 -2.84
C ILE A 30 2.59 1.74 -1.89
N ALA A 31 2.30 1.90 -0.61
CA ALA A 31 2.35 0.82 0.38
C ALA A 31 1.01 0.73 1.10
N ILE A 32 0.64 -0.48 1.50
CA ILE A 32 -0.66 -0.79 2.13
C ILE A 32 -0.38 -1.25 3.56
N ARG A 33 -1.08 -0.64 4.52
CA ARG A 33 -1.11 -1.09 5.92
C ARG A 33 -1.99 -2.33 6.03
N PHE A 34 -1.49 -3.38 6.66
CA PHE A 34 -2.25 -4.60 6.89
C PHE A 34 -2.90 -4.61 8.28
N PRO A 35 -4.17 -5.00 8.43
CA PRO A 35 -4.88 -4.96 9.71
C PRO A 35 -4.37 -6.00 10.72
N CYS A 36 -3.69 -7.06 10.26
CA CYS A 36 -3.14 -8.08 11.14
C CYS A 36 -1.93 -7.62 11.97
N CYS A 37 -1.25 -6.54 11.57
CA CYS A 37 -0.03 -6.06 12.23
C CYS A 37 0.16 -4.54 12.27
N ASP A 38 -0.72 -3.75 11.64
CA ASP A 38 -0.61 -2.29 11.54
C ASP A 38 0.71 -1.79 10.89
N GLU A 39 1.35 -2.63 10.06
CA GLU A 39 2.58 -2.31 9.35
C GLU A 39 2.34 -2.10 7.84
N TYR A 40 3.12 -1.21 7.22
CA TYR A 40 3.04 -0.91 5.78
C TYR A 40 3.92 -1.84 4.95
N TYR A 41 3.36 -2.33 3.84
CA TYR A 41 4.04 -3.17 2.86
C TYR A 41 3.76 -2.69 1.43
N PRO A 42 4.74 -2.68 0.51
CA PRO A 42 4.52 -2.35 -0.90
C PRO A 42 3.45 -3.19 -1.60
N CYS A 43 3.36 -4.47 -1.21
CA CYS A 43 2.40 -5.41 -1.76
C CYS A 43 2.20 -6.63 -0.85
N PHE A 44 1.15 -7.41 -1.12
CA PHE A 44 0.84 -8.65 -0.40
C PHE A 44 2.00 -9.66 -0.42
N ARG A 45 2.76 -9.73 -1.52
CA ARG A 45 3.92 -10.63 -1.63
C ARG A 45 5.05 -10.21 -0.71
N CYS A 46 5.22 -8.91 -0.46
CA CYS A 46 6.18 -8.44 0.52
C CYS A 46 5.76 -8.83 1.93
N HIS A 47 4.48 -8.69 2.28
CA HIS A 47 3.95 -9.19 3.55
C HIS A 47 4.19 -10.70 3.69
N ASP A 48 3.70 -11.51 2.75
CA ASP A 48 3.82 -12.97 2.78
C ASP A 48 5.29 -13.46 2.84
N ALA A 49 6.25 -12.65 2.39
CA ALA A 49 7.68 -12.99 2.39
C ALA A 49 8.39 -12.67 3.72
N VAL A 50 7.95 -11.67 4.48
CA VAL A 50 8.70 -11.16 5.64
C VAL A 50 7.92 -11.15 6.95
N ALA A 51 6.58 -11.20 6.90
CA ALA A 51 5.74 -11.36 8.08
C ALA A 51 5.70 -12.83 8.53
N GLU A 52 5.71 -13.07 9.84
CA GLU A 52 5.67 -14.41 10.42
C GLU A 52 4.23 -14.93 10.65
N HIS A 53 3.24 -14.26 10.06
CA HIS A 53 1.81 -14.55 10.21
C HIS A 53 1.06 -14.38 8.87
N PRO A 54 -0.11 -15.03 8.70
CA PRO A 54 -0.93 -14.83 7.51
C PRO A 54 -1.51 -13.41 7.45
N ARG A 55 -1.66 -12.88 6.24
CA ARG A 55 -2.33 -11.59 6.01
C ARG A 55 -3.83 -11.64 6.33
N GLU A 56 -4.36 -10.49 6.71
CA GLU A 56 -5.79 -10.22 6.84
C GLU A 56 -6.19 -9.06 5.91
N THR A 57 -7.47 -8.94 5.60
CA THR A 57 -8.05 -7.89 4.75
C THR A 57 -8.85 -6.91 5.60
N TRP A 58 -8.89 -5.65 5.19
CA TRP A 58 -9.73 -4.64 5.85
C TRP A 58 -11.21 -4.89 5.55
N PRO A 59 -12.08 -4.91 6.57
CA PRO A 59 -13.52 -5.06 6.33
C PRO A 59 -14.12 -3.78 5.74
N GLU A 60 -15.25 -3.90 5.04
CA GLU A 60 -15.91 -2.78 4.36
C GLU A 60 -16.26 -1.62 5.32
N ASP A 61 -16.65 -1.92 6.56
CA ASP A 61 -17.02 -0.92 7.56
C ASP A 61 -15.83 -0.14 8.15
N GLU A 62 -14.59 -0.49 7.76
CA GLU A 62 -13.37 0.20 8.16
C GLU A 62 -12.70 0.98 7.01
N ARG A 63 -13.43 1.24 5.91
CA ARG A 63 -12.90 1.98 4.73
C ARG A 63 -12.45 3.42 5.00
N ASP A 64 -12.88 4.03 6.10
CA ASP A 64 -12.43 5.35 6.55
C ASP A 64 -11.03 5.32 7.20
N THR A 65 -10.37 4.15 7.26
CA THR A 65 -9.05 3.98 7.84
C THR A 65 -7.94 4.40 6.89
N GLU A 66 -7.01 5.25 7.35
CA GLU A 66 -5.77 5.62 6.66
C GLU A 66 -4.86 4.39 6.48
N ALA A 67 -4.97 3.68 5.37
CA ALA A 67 -4.26 2.41 5.16
C ALA A 67 -3.43 2.36 3.88
N VAL A 68 -3.37 3.45 3.11
CA VAL A 68 -2.59 3.50 1.86
C VAL A 68 -1.63 4.67 1.88
N LEU A 69 -0.34 4.36 1.93
CA LEU A 69 0.73 5.35 1.86
C LEU A 69 1.13 5.63 0.42
N CYS A 70 1.16 6.90 0.02
CA CYS A 70 1.82 7.34 -1.21
C CYS A 70 3.33 7.45 -1.00
N GLY A 71 4.11 6.63 -1.71
CA GLY A 71 5.58 6.64 -1.65
C GLY A 71 6.21 7.93 -2.20
N VAL A 72 5.51 8.67 -3.07
CA VAL A 72 6.02 9.90 -3.69
C VAL A 72 5.98 11.09 -2.72
N CYS A 73 4.83 11.35 -2.10
CA CYS A 73 4.64 12.52 -1.24
C CYS A 73 4.50 12.22 0.26
N GLY A 74 4.27 10.96 0.64
CA GLY A 74 4.08 10.56 2.03
C GLY A 74 2.67 10.71 2.57
N ALA A 75 1.70 11.08 1.72
CA ALA A 75 0.30 11.12 2.12
C ALA A 75 -0.21 9.73 2.54
N GLU A 76 -0.84 9.65 3.70
CA GLU A 76 -1.60 8.48 4.14
C GLU A 76 -3.07 8.70 3.73
N LEU A 77 -3.54 7.92 2.77
CA LEU A 77 -4.89 7.96 2.26
C LEU A 77 -5.76 6.95 3.00
N THR A 78 -7.01 7.30 3.23
CA THR A 78 -8.03 6.33 3.60
C THR A 78 -8.22 5.29 2.49
N ILE A 79 -8.71 4.10 2.84
CA ILE A 79 -9.05 3.08 1.86
C ILE A 79 -10.08 3.64 0.86
N ALA A 80 -11.10 4.34 1.35
CA ALA A 80 -12.10 4.99 0.51
C ALA A 80 -11.47 5.98 -0.47
N GLU A 81 -10.61 6.90 0.01
CA GLU A 81 -9.92 7.86 -0.87
C GLU A 81 -9.06 7.17 -1.92
N TYR A 82 -8.33 6.12 -1.55
CA TYR A 82 -7.52 5.35 -2.50
C TYR A 82 -8.38 4.68 -3.58
N LEU A 83 -9.48 4.02 -3.20
CA LEU A 83 -10.39 3.34 -4.11
C LEU A 83 -11.07 4.31 -5.08
N ASP A 84 -11.43 5.50 -4.60
CA ASP A 84 -12.11 6.55 -5.40
C ASP A 84 -11.14 7.47 -6.17
N SER A 85 -9.82 7.30 -5.97
CA SER A 85 -8.79 8.20 -6.49
C SER A 85 -8.62 8.22 -8.01
N GLY A 86 -9.13 7.21 -8.72
CA GLY A 86 -8.87 7.03 -10.15
C GLY A 86 -7.42 6.63 -10.46
N SER A 87 -6.74 5.94 -9.53
CA SER A 87 -5.33 5.55 -9.64
C SER A 87 -4.36 6.73 -9.68
N GLN A 88 -4.61 7.75 -8.86
CA GLN A 88 -3.76 8.93 -8.74
C GLN A 88 -3.73 9.41 -7.29
N CYS A 89 -2.59 9.87 -6.80
CA CYS A 89 -2.55 10.49 -5.47
C CYS A 89 -3.34 11.81 -5.47
N PRO A 90 -4.37 11.99 -4.60
CA PRO A 90 -5.12 13.25 -4.52
C PRO A 90 -4.28 14.44 -4.02
N ASP A 91 -3.15 14.17 -3.36
CA ASP A 91 -2.30 15.20 -2.76
C ASP A 91 -1.16 15.69 -3.68
N CYS A 92 -0.64 14.82 -4.54
CA CYS A 92 0.54 15.13 -5.37
C CYS A 92 0.41 14.77 -6.85
N ASP A 93 -0.74 14.28 -7.28
CA ASP A 93 -1.05 13.88 -8.66
C ASP A 93 -0.18 12.74 -9.22
N ALA A 94 0.63 12.07 -8.40
CA ALA A 94 1.42 10.92 -8.82
C ALA A 94 0.51 9.78 -9.35
N GLU A 95 0.86 9.21 -10.49
CA GLU A 95 0.12 8.08 -11.06
C GLU A 95 0.39 6.80 -10.26
N PHE A 96 -0.69 6.14 -9.82
CA PHE A 96 -0.64 4.80 -9.25
C PHE A 96 -0.86 3.75 -10.32
N ASN A 97 -0.43 2.52 -10.03
CA ASN A 97 -0.61 1.42 -10.97
C ASN A 97 -2.10 1.00 -10.99
N PRO A 98 -2.85 1.20 -12.09
CA PRO A 98 -4.25 0.81 -12.16
C PRO A 98 -4.43 -0.72 -12.08
N ALA A 99 -3.37 -1.50 -12.36
CA ALA A 99 -3.41 -2.95 -12.23
C ALA A 99 -3.51 -3.41 -10.76
N CYS A 100 -3.28 -2.54 -9.76
CA CYS A 100 -3.52 -2.84 -8.35
C CYS A 100 -4.99 -3.22 -8.08
N ALA A 101 -5.94 -2.73 -8.88
CA ALA A 101 -7.35 -3.10 -8.81
C ALA A 101 -7.60 -4.61 -8.96
N ASN A 102 -6.72 -5.33 -9.68
CA ASN A 102 -6.80 -6.79 -9.81
C ASN A 102 -6.50 -7.54 -8.50
N HIS A 103 -6.01 -6.83 -7.47
CA HIS A 103 -5.60 -7.39 -6.20
C HIS A 103 -6.40 -6.83 -5.02
N TYR A 104 -7.45 -6.03 -5.24
CA TYR A 104 -8.18 -5.40 -4.13
C TYR A 104 -8.72 -6.43 -3.12
N GLU A 105 -9.21 -7.58 -3.59
CA GLU A 105 -9.65 -8.69 -2.72
C GLU A 105 -8.55 -9.27 -1.80
N LEU A 106 -7.28 -8.94 -2.05
CA LEU A 106 -6.15 -9.35 -1.20
C LEU A 106 -5.86 -8.34 -0.08
N TYR A 107 -6.50 -7.18 -0.09
CA TYR A 107 -6.29 -6.09 0.87
C TYR A 107 -7.58 -5.58 1.51
N PHE A 108 -8.69 -5.57 0.78
CA PHE A 108 -9.96 -4.97 1.16
C PHE A 108 -11.11 -5.95 0.86
N ASP A 109 -11.98 -6.14 1.84
CA ASP A 109 -13.22 -6.87 1.64
C ASP A 109 -14.22 -6.03 0.83
N GLY A 110 -15.04 -6.74 0.07
CA GLY A 110 -16.01 -6.20 -0.89
C GLY A 110 -17.21 -5.54 -0.24
#